data_AF-A0A7Y4S601-F1
#
_entry.id   AF-A0A7Y4S601-F1
#
_cell.length_a   1.000
_cell.length_b   1.000
_cell.length_c   1.000
_cell.angle_alpha   90.00
_cell.angle_beta   90.00
_cell.angle_gamma   90.00
#
_symmetry.space_group_name_H-M   'P 1'
#
loop_
_entity.id
_entity.type
_entity.pdbx_description
1 polymer ?
#
loop_
_entity_poly.entity_id
_entity_poly.type
_entity_poly.pdbx_seq_one_letter_code
_entity_poly.pdbx_strand_id
1 'polypeptide(L)'
;MSLIIHPNSTPSAPIEKRVTLKTKAGQMLSTDFTLQDENGRHSAAEYIYHLYTSIKEKLGEVVIAQLGDSADPYNVAEIKKQILFVAAFHDSMFGTFNQTSDISAQERADFIEIFLLAAATLMPGRNIMIDLTKNTISDGAGLN
;
A
#
# COMPACT_ATOMS: atom_id res chain seq x y z
N MET A 1 -23.72 20.20 18.94
CA MET A 1 -23.13 18.84 18.98
C MET A 1 -21.75 18.97 19.61
N SER A 2 -21.57 18.44 20.82
CA SER A 2 -20.33 18.60 21.58
C SER A 2 -19.37 17.46 21.25
N LEU A 3 -18.18 17.81 20.77
CA LEU A 3 -17.08 16.88 20.53
C LEU A 3 -16.54 16.42 21.90
N ILE A 4 -16.82 15.18 22.31
CA ILE A 4 -16.25 14.62 23.54
C ILE A 4 -14.85 14.13 23.19
N ILE A 5 -13.84 14.95 23.47
CA ILE A 5 -12.44 14.54 23.41
C ILE A 5 -12.16 13.74 24.68
N HIS A 6 -11.94 12.43 24.55
CA HIS A 6 -11.49 11.59 25.66
C HIS A 6 -9.98 11.84 25.86
N PRO A 7 -9.55 12.58 26.91
CA PRO A 7 -8.15 12.94 27.09
C PRO A 7 -7.29 11.79 27.65
N ASN A 8 -7.91 10.64 27.95
CA ASN A 8 -7.29 9.49 28.62
C ASN A 8 -7.25 8.24 27.73
N SER A 9 -7.36 8.38 26.41
CA SER A 9 -7.05 7.27 25.50
C SER A 9 -5.58 6.93 25.67
N THR A 10 -5.27 5.77 26.26
CA THR A 10 -3.90 5.27 26.32
C THR A 10 -3.35 5.26 24.89
N PRO A 11 -2.20 5.89 24.60
CA PRO A 11 -1.60 5.79 23.28
C PRO A 11 -1.47 4.32 22.91
N SER A 12 -1.98 3.92 21.75
CA SER A 12 -1.74 2.58 21.23
C SER A 12 -0.24 2.35 21.16
N ALA A 13 0.21 1.17 21.57
CA ALA A 13 1.62 0.82 21.45
C ALA A 13 2.02 0.89 19.96
N PRO A 14 3.21 1.41 19.63
CA PRO A 14 3.69 1.45 18.26
C PRO A 14 3.66 0.05 17.62
N ILE A 15 3.30 0.01 16.33
CA ILE A 15 3.18 -1.22 15.56
C ILE A 15 4.35 -1.31 14.59
N GLU A 16 5.24 -2.28 14.85
CA GLU A 16 6.36 -2.57 13.95
C GLU A 16 5.89 -3.45 12.79
N LYS A 17 6.29 -3.03 11.58
CA LYS A 17 5.94 -3.67 10.31
C LYS A 17 7.19 -3.80 9.46
N ARG A 18 7.38 -4.95 8.82
CA ARG A 18 8.34 -5.13 7.73
C ARG A 18 7.58 -5.36 6.45
N VAL A 19 7.86 -4.56 5.43
CA VAL A 19 7.32 -4.75 4.08
C VAL A 19 8.44 -5.15 3.15
N THR A 20 8.26 -6.28 2.47
CA THR A 20 9.16 -6.75 1.42
C THR A 20 8.41 -6.77 0.10
N LEU A 21 8.97 -6.14 -0.93
CA LEU A 21 8.47 -6.19 -2.29
C LEU A 21 9.46 -6.94 -3.16
N LYS A 22 8.95 -7.96 -3.87
CA LYS A 22 9.71 -8.73 -4.85
C LYS A 22 9.23 -8.37 -6.26
N THR A 23 10.11 -7.79 -7.08
CA THR A 23 9.81 -7.39 -8.46
C THR A 23 9.67 -8.59 -9.39
N LYS A 24 9.11 -8.38 -10.59
CA LYS A 24 9.04 -9.46 -11.60
C LYS A 24 10.42 -9.94 -12.04
N ALA A 25 11.43 -9.07 -11.99
CA ALA A 25 12.83 -9.39 -12.27
C ALA A 25 13.52 -10.15 -11.10
N GLY A 26 12.82 -10.40 -10.00
CA GLY A 26 13.34 -11.12 -8.84
C GLY A 26 14.15 -10.25 -7.87
N GLN A 27 14.21 -8.94 -8.07
CA GLN A 27 14.83 -8.02 -7.11
C GLN A 27 13.95 -7.90 -5.86
N MET A 28 14.57 -7.76 -4.70
CA MET A 28 13.88 -7.60 -3.43
C MET A 28 14.22 -6.25 -2.82
N LEU A 29 13.18 -5.55 -2.38
CA LEU A 29 13.26 -4.35 -1.59
C LEU A 29 12.59 -4.61 -0.25
N SER A 30 13.22 -4.23 0.86
CA SER A 30 12.63 -4.39 2.19
C SER A 30 12.75 -3.09 2.97
N THR A 31 11.69 -2.73 3.68
CA THR A 31 11.62 -1.52 4.50
C THR A 31 10.89 -1.83 5.80
N ASP A 32 11.46 -1.36 6.90
CA ASP A 32 10.89 -1.46 8.24
C ASP A 32 10.16 -0.14 8.56
N PHE A 33 8.93 -0.25 9.06
CA PHE A 33 8.09 0.87 9.47
C PHE A 33 7.66 0.71 10.93
N THR A 34 7.58 1.83 11.64
CA THR A 34 6.96 1.91 12.96
C THR A 34 5.74 2.82 12.85
N LEU A 35 4.55 2.22 12.87
CA LEU A 35 3.30 2.97 12.88
C LEU A 35 2.99 3.39 14.32
N GLN A 36 2.59 4.63 14.53
CA GLN A 36 2.18 5.10 15.87
C GLN A 36 0.87 4.45 16.31
N ASP A 37 -0.05 4.27 15.37
CA ASP A 37 -1.39 3.72 15.57
C ASP A 37 -1.97 3.19 14.23
N GLU A 38 -3.24 2.80 14.24
CA GLU A 38 -3.98 2.37 13.04
C GLU A 38 -4.81 3.51 12.40
N ASN A 39 -4.73 4.74 12.90
CA ASN A 39 -5.59 5.85 12.47
C ASN A 39 -5.29 6.27 11.01
N GLY A 40 -4.07 6.04 10.52
CA GLY A 40 -3.67 6.30 9.14
C GLY A 40 -4.36 5.40 8.09
N ARG A 41 -5.13 4.38 8.51
CA ARG A 41 -5.72 3.38 7.61
C ARG A 41 -6.65 3.96 6.55
N HIS A 42 -7.49 4.93 6.89
CA HIS A 42 -8.39 5.56 5.92
C HIS A 42 -7.61 6.33 4.85
N SER A 43 -6.65 7.18 5.26
CA SER A 43 -5.82 7.95 4.34
C SER A 43 -4.96 7.05 3.44
N ALA A 44 -4.44 5.94 3.97
CA ALA A 44 -3.71 4.96 3.18
C ALA A 44 -4.62 4.28 2.13
N ALA A 45 -5.87 3.96 2.49
CA ALA A 45 -6.83 3.35 1.57
C ALA A 45 -7.22 4.32 0.44
N GLU A 46 -7.50 5.57 0.79
CA GLU A 46 -7.77 6.64 -0.18
C GLU A 46 -6.59 6.86 -1.13
N TYR A 47 -5.37 6.87 -0.62
CA TYR A 47 -4.16 7.00 -1.43
C TYR A 47 -4.01 5.86 -2.45
N ILE A 48 -4.12 4.61 -2.01
CA ILE A 48 -4.01 3.44 -2.90
C ILE A 48 -5.15 3.43 -3.93
N TYR A 49 -6.36 3.75 -3.52
CA TYR A 49 -7.50 3.84 -4.42
C TYR A 49 -7.30 4.93 -5.47
N HIS A 50 -6.84 6.12 -5.06
CA HIS A 50 -6.57 7.21 -5.98
C HIS A 50 -5.50 6.86 -7.01
N LEU A 51 -4.41 6.18 -6.60
CA LEU A 51 -3.41 5.67 -7.54
C LEU A 51 -4.02 4.67 -8.53
N TYR A 52 -4.78 3.71 -8.00
CA TYR A 52 -5.43 2.67 -8.81
C TYR A 52 -6.37 3.26 -9.86
N THR A 53 -7.27 4.17 -9.47
CA THR A 53 -8.22 4.79 -10.40
C THR A 53 -7.50 5.69 -11.41
N SER A 54 -6.54 6.50 -10.96
CA SER A 54 -5.75 7.37 -11.85
C SER A 54 -4.99 6.58 -12.92
N ILE A 55 -4.44 5.41 -12.57
CA ILE A 55 -3.78 4.53 -13.55
C ILE A 55 -4.81 3.98 -14.55
N LYS A 56 -5.95 3.50 -14.08
CA LYS A 56 -7.00 2.95 -14.94
C LYS A 56 -7.56 3.99 -15.93
N GLU A 57 -7.81 5.21 -15.45
CA GLU A 57 -8.23 6.32 -16.29
C GLU A 57 -7.20 6.65 -17.38
N LYS A 58 -5.90 6.67 -17.01
CA LYS A 58 -4.80 6.86 -17.98
C LYS A 58 -4.68 5.75 -19.02
N LEU A 59 -5.10 4.53 -18.66
CA LEU A 59 -5.18 3.39 -19.58
C LEU A 59 -6.45 3.39 -20.45
N GLY A 60 -7.35 4.37 -20.26
CA GLY A 60 -8.62 4.42 -20.97
C GLY A 60 -9.64 3.38 -20.48
N GLU A 61 -9.41 2.75 -19.33
CA GLU A 61 -10.39 1.88 -18.70
C GLU A 61 -11.51 2.74 -18.10
N VAL A 62 -12.77 2.37 -18.36
CA VAL A 62 -13.92 3.02 -17.73
C VAL A 62 -13.95 2.61 -16.26
N VAL A 63 -13.50 3.52 -15.39
CA VAL A 63 -13.70 3.39 -13.94
C VAL A 63 -15.14 3.82 -13.66
N ILE A 64 -16.06 2.86 -13.56
CA ILE A 64 -17.42 3.14 -13.10
C ILE A 64 -17.33 3.37 -11.60
N ALA A 65 -17.07 4.61 -11.18
CA ALA A 65 -17.28 5.01 -9.80
C ALA A 65 -18.78 4.95 -9.52
N GLN A 66 -19.25 3.94 -8.79
CA GLN A 66 -20.61 3.99 -8.27
C GLN A 66 -20.66 5.09 -7.20
N LEU A 67 -21.75 5.86 -7.15
CA LEU A 67 -21.96 6.81 -6.06
C LEU A 67 -21.93 6.05 -4.72
N GLY A 68 -20.84 6.19 -3.96
CA GLY A 68 -20.59 5.46 -2.72
C GLY A 68 -19.38 4.53 -2.72
N ASP A 69 -18.70 4.33 -3.87
CA ASP A 69 -17.41 3.63 -3.97
C ASP A 69 -16.29 4.49 -3.35
N SER A 70 -16.32 4.59 -2.02
CA SER A 70 -15.17 4.96 -1.22
C SER A 70 -14.25 3.75 -1.07
N ALA A 71 -12.95 3.98 -0.92
CA ALA A 71 -12.01 2.93 -0.59
C ALA A 71 -12.38 2.38 0.79
N ASP A 72 -13.14 1.28 0.87
CA ASP A 72 -13.41 0.62 2.14
C ASP A 72 -12.06 0.18 2.73
N PRO A 73 -11.58 0.86 3.80
CA PRO A 73 -10.25 0.60 4.34
C PRO A 73 -10.16 -0.78 4.99
N TYR A 74 -11.29 -1.46 5.21
CA TYR A 74 -11.35 -2.79 5.82
C TYR A 74 -11.55 -3.92 4.80
N ASN A 75 -11.81 -3.60 3.52
CA ASN A 75 -11.86 -4.59 2.45
C ASN A 75 -10.45 -4.99 2.00
N VAL A 76 -9.79 -5.80 2.82
CA VAL A 76 -8.40 -6.25 2.60
C VAL A 76 -8.24 -6.96 1.25
N ALA A 77 -9.25 -7.71 0.80
CA ALA A 77 -9.20 -8.43 -0.47
C ALA A 77 -9.11 -7.46 -1.66
N GLU A 78 -9.91 -6.38 -1.64
CA GLU A 78 -9.89 -5.38 -2.71
C GLU A 78 -8.62 -4.52 -2.65
N ILE A 79 -8.22 -4.08 -1.45
CA ILE A 79 -6.97 -3.36 -1.24
C ILE A 79 -5.77 -4.15 -1.78
N LYS A 80 -5.71 -5.47 -1.54
CA LYS A 80 -4.62 -6.31 -2.06
C LYS A 80 -4.57 -6.27 -3.59
N LYS A 81 -5.71 -6.31 -4.28
CA LYS A 81 -5.76 -6.20 -5.74
C LYS A 81 -5.27 -4.84 -6.21
N GLN A 82 -5.67 -3.76 -5.55
CA GLN A 82 -5.26 -2.40 -5.89
C GLN A 82 -3.75 -2.21 -5.70
N ILE A 83 -3.18 -2.62 -4.56
CA ILE A 83 -1.74 -2.58 -4.30
C ILE A 83 -0.98 -3.35 -5.38
N LEU A 84 -1.40 -4.58 -5.70
CA LEU A 84 -0.76 -5.40 -6.73
C LEU A 84 -0.83 -4.76 -8.11
N PHE A 85 -1.97 -4.19 -8.48
CA PHE A 85 -2.15 -3.51 -9.76
C PHE A 85 -1.23 -2.30 -9.88
N VAL A 86 -1.24 -1.42 -8.87
CA VAL A 86 -0.40 -0.22 -8.82
C VAL A 86 1.09 -0.61 -8.89
N ALA A 87 1.52 -1.57 -8.07
CA ALA A 87 2.90 -2.02 -8.05
C ALA A 87 3.32 -2.66 -9.39
N ALA A 88 2.50 -3.54 -9.97
CA ALA A 88 2.79 -4.18 -11.24
C ALA A 88 2.87 -3.15 -12.39
N PHE A 89 1.99 -2.15 -12.39
CA PHE A 89 2.05 -1.05 -13.36
C PHE A 89 3.34 -0.24 -13.23
N HIS A 90 3.66 0.22 -12.01
CA HIS A 90 4.87 1.01 -11.76
C HIS A 90 6.18 0.25 -12.04
N ASP A 91 6.20 -1.05 -11.76
CA ASP A 91 7.32 -1.94 -12.10
C ASP A 91 7.48 -2.07 -13.62
N SER A 92 6.37 -2.29 -14.34
CA SER A 92 6.40 -2.56 -15.78
C SER A 92 6.65 -1.29 -16.62
N MET A 93 6.11 -0.14 -16.20
CA MET A 93 6.18 1.10 -16.98
C MET A 93 7.44 1.92 -16.73
N PHE A 94 7.95 1.91 -15.49
CA PHE A 94 9.05 2.80 -15.09
C PHE A 94 10.24 2.06 -14.46
N GLY A 95 10.14 0.74 -14.31
CA GLY A 95 11.11 -0.01 -13.52
C GLY A 95 11.23 0.49 -12.09
N THR A 96 10.17 1.07 -11.52
CA THR A 96 10.20 1.84 -10.25
C THR A 96 10.93 1.09 -9.14
N PHE A 97 10.68 -0.20 -9.00
CA PHE A 97 11.25 -1.02 -7.94
C PHE A 97 12.56 -1.70 -8.34
N ASN A 98 13.01 -1.53 -9.58
CA ASN A 98 14.26 -2.08 -10.07
C ASN A 98 15.41 -1.07 -9.90
N GLN A 99 16.65 -1.55 -10.01
CA GLN A 99 17.85 -0.69 -9.98
C GLN A 99 17.97 0.20 -11.22
N THR A 100 17.49 -0.27 -12.36
CA THR A 100 17.39 0.48 -13.61
C THR A 100 15.97 1.00 -13.73
N SER A 101 15.78 2.26 -13.36
CA SER A 101 14.48 2.93 -13.39
C SER A 101 14.55 4.18 -14.26
N ASP A 102 13.46 4.46 -14.96
CA ASP A 102 13.35 5.62 -15.86
C ASP A 102 12.95 6.92 -15.14
N ILE A 103 12.64 6.83 -13.84
CA ILE A 103 12.33 7.97 -12.97
C ILE A 103 13.58 8.41 -12.18
N SER A 104 13.62 9.68 -11.76
CA SER A 104 14.74 10.19 -10.98
C SER A 104 14.87 9.47 -9.64
N ALA A 105 16.09 9.40 -9.11
CA ALA A 105 16.36 8.67 -7.87
C ALA A 105 15.54 9.18 -6.67
N GLN A 106 15.30 10.50 -6.60
CA GLN A 106 14.51 11.10 -5.53
C GLN A 106 13.03 10.74 -5.66
N GLU A 107 12.42 10.97 -6.83
CA GLU A 107 11.00 10.64 -7.06
C GLU A 107 10.73 9.15 -6.86
N ARG A 108 11.69 8.30 -7.25
CA ARG A 108 11.66 6.87 -7.00
C ARG A 108 11.65 6.54 -5.52
N ALA A 109 12.56 7.13 -4.74
CA ALA A 109 12.64 6.89 -3.31
C ALA A 109 11.36 7.32 -2.60
N ASP A 110 10.87 8.54 -2.90
CA ASP A 110 9.66 9.10 -2.30
C ASP A 110 8.43 8.24 -2.60
N PHE A 111 8.26 7.83 -3.87
CA PHE A 111 7.14 6.96 -4.24
C PHE A 111 7.21 5.62 -3.51
N ILE A 112 8.39 4.97 -3.50
CA ILE A 112 8.58 3.68 -2.84
C ILE A 112 8.24 3.78 -1.35
N GLU A 113 8.76 4.80 -0.67
CA GLU A 113 8.55 4.99 0.76
C GLU A 113 7.05 5.16 1.08
N ILE A 114 6.37 6.09 0.41
CA ILE A 114 4.95 6.36 0.65
C ILE A 114 4.09 5.16 0.27
N PHE A 115 4.39 4.50 -0.85
CA PHE A 115 3.64 3.34 -1.32
C PHE A 115 3.77 2.16 -0.35
N LEU A 116 4.98 1.85 0.11
CA LEU A 116 5.21 0.76 1.06
C LEU A 116 4.66 1.10 2.45
N LEU A 117 4.68 2.37 2.87
CA LEU A 117 4.04 2.82 4.11
C LEU A 117 2.53 2.61 4.05
N ALA A 118 1.89 2.97 2.93
CA ALA A 118 0.46 2.73 2.74
C ALA A 118 0.13 1.23 2.79
N ALA A 119 0.94 0.39 2.15
CA ALA A 119 0.80 -1.07 2.23
C ALA A 119 0.98 -1.59 3.67
N ALA A 120 1.98 -1.08 4.41
CA ALA A 120 2.22 -1.43 5.82
C ALA A 120 1.02 -1.11 6.71
N THR A 121 0.39 0.04 6.46
CA THR A 121 -0.76 0.56 7.21
C THR A 121 -2.02 -0.26 6.93
N LEU A 122 -2.23 -0.70 5.69
CA LEU A 122 -3.45 -1.38 5.29
C LEU A 122 -3.42 -2.89 5.58
N MET A 123 -2.24 -3.52 5.57
CA MET A 123 -2.11 -4.95 5.80
C MET A 123 -2.08 -5.28 7.31
N PRO A 124 -2.86 -6.27 7.77
CA PRO A 124 -3.00 -6.55 9.20
C PRO A 124 -1.73 -7.16 9.83
N GLY A 125 -1.01 -8.02 9.10
CA GLY A 125 0.15 -8.73 9.65
C GLY A 125 1.44 -7.91 9.73
N ARG A 126 2.44 -8.44 10.43
CA ARG A 126 3.71 -7.74 10.72
C ARG A 126 4.76 -7.90 9.63
N ASN A 127 4.76 -9.05 8.94
CA ASN A 127 5.73 -9.36 7.90
C ASN A 127 5.00 -9.45 6.57
N ILE A 128 4.94 -8.34 5.85
CA ILE A 128 4.18 -8.20 4.61
C ILE A 128 5.12 -8.50 3.44
N MET A 129 4.72 -9.43 2.58
CA MET A 129 5.42 -9.76 1.35
C MET A 129 4.51 -9.50 0.16
N ILE A 130 4.89 -8.54 -0.68
CA ILE A 130 4.28 -8.22 -1.97
C ILE A 130 5.11 -8.92 -3.05
N ASP A 131 4.62 -10.03 -3.60
CA ASP A 131 5.33 -10.81 -4.61
C ASP A 131 4.72 -10.56 -6.00
N LEU A 132 5.39 -9.73 -6.81
CA LEU A 132 4.94 -9.43 -8.18
C LEU A 132 5.20 -10.59 -9.15
N THR A 133 6.06 -11.55 -8.81
CA THR A 133 6.26 -12.77 -9.63
C THR A 133 5.06 -13.70 -9.53
N LYS A 134 4.41 -13.73 -8.36
CA LYS A 134 3.23 -14.55 -8.09
C LYS A 134 1.92 -13.78 -8.11
N ASN A 135 1.98 -12.45 -8.19
CA ASN A 135 0.85 -11.55 -8.05
C ASN A 135 0.09 -11.79 -6.74
N THR A 136 0.81 -11.88 -5.61
CA THR A 136 0.23 -12.16 -4.30
C THR A 136 0.75 -11.21 -3.22
N ILE A 137 -0.08 -10.98 -2.19
CA ILE A 137 0.33 -10.32 -0.95
C ILE A 137 0.05 -11.24 0.22
N SER A 138 1.12 -11.64 0.90
CA SER A 138 1.03 -12.34 2.19
C SER A 138 1.37 -11.37 3.31
N ASP A 139 0.73 -11.52 4.45
CA ASP A 139 0.89 -10.69 5.65
C ASP A 139 1.66 -11.42 6.76
N GLY A 140 2.29 -12.56 6.43
CA GLY A 140 3.10 -13.32 7.37
C GLY A 140 2.28 -14.00 8.46
N ALA A 141 0.95 -13.98 8.38
CA ALA A 141 0.06 -14.82 9.18
C ALA A 141 0.08 -16.24 8.61
N GLY A 142 1.18 -16.96 8.86
CA GLY A 142 1.44 -18.30 8.35
C GLY A 142 2.14 -19.18 9.36
N LEU A 143 1.69 -19.18 10.61
CA LEU A 143 1.76 -20.29 11.57
C LEU A 143 0.53 -20.20 12.48
N ASN A 144 -0.54 -20.90 12.11
CA ASN A 144 -1.51 -21.52 13.02
C ASN A 144 -1.87 -22.87 12.40
#